data_AF-A0A950CZR3-F1
#
_entry.id   AF-A0A950CZR3-F1
#
_cell.length_a   1.000
_cell.length_b   1.000
_cell.length_c   1.000
_cell.angle_alpha   90.00
_cell.angle_beta   90.00
_cell.angle_gamma   90.00
#
_symmetry.space_group_name_H-M   'P 1'
#
loop_
_entity.id
_entity.type
_entity.pdbx_description
1 polymer ?
#
loop_
_entity_poly.entity_id
_entity_poly.type
_entity_poly.pdbx_seq_one_letter_code
_entity_poly.pdbx_strand_id
1 'polypeptide(L)'
;MAKLTKEQIVTIEVLHQRGQSATRTAQILGVTEGAVRYHLRRARDVARDGRRKPARIEVLGLEAAVAHWWHAEAERLGGERPPRVQQLHEFLRAEHGYDGSSKSVRKFVRARFGRPRLRPFRRIETPPGAQTQSDLGEFRRVDLGDPAGPTT
;
A
#
# COMPACT_ATOMS: atom_id res chain seq x y z
N MET A 1 17.53 -18.64 16.98
CA MET A 1 18.30 -18.93 15.75
C MET A 1 18.11 -17.79 14.75
N ALA A 2 19.19 -17.30 14.16
CA ALA A 2 19.13 -16.25 13.15
C ALA A 2 18.47 -16.76 11.87
N LYS A 3 17.83 -15.87 11.12
CA LYS A 3 17.21 -16.17 9.82
C LYS A 3 18.33 -16.39 8.79
N LEU A 4 18.25 -17.47 8.00
CA LEU A 4 19.22 -17.71 6.92
C LEU A 4 19.21 -16.54 5.93
N THR A 5 20.41 -16.15 5.48
CA THR A 5 20.55 -15.12 4.45
C THR A 5 20.18 -15.67 3.07
N LYS A 6 20.00 -14.78 2.08
CA LYS A 6 19.70 -15.22 0.71
C LYS A 6 20.84 -16.06 0.12
N GLU A 7 22.07 -15.68 0.43
CA GLU A 7 23.31 -16.33 -0.04
C GLU A 7 23.39 -17.76 0.51
N GLN A 8 23.06 -17.95 1.79
CA GLN A 8 23.00 -19.29 2.40
C GLN A 8 21.92 -20.16 1.76
N ILE A 9 20.74 -19.60 1.44
CA ILE A 9 19.65 -20.35 0.77
C ILE A 9 20.08 -20.79 -0.63
N VAL A 10 20.69 -19.90 -1.43
CA VAL A 10 21.22 -20.25 -2.76
C VAL A 10 22.31 -21.32 -2.64
N THR A 11 23.17 -21.23 -1.63
CA THR A 11 24.23 -22.22 -1.41
C THR A 11 23.66 -23.60 -1.06
N ILE A 12 22.57 -23.66 -0.28
CA ILE A 12 21.83 -24.91 -0.02
C ILE A 12 21.36 -25.54 -1.34
N GLU A 13 20.77 -24.76 -2.24
CA GLU A 13 20.27 -25.25 -3.53
C GLU A 13 21.41 -25.76 -4.43
N VAL A 14 22.52 -25.02 -4.53
CA VAL A 14 23.69 -25.43 -5.33
C VAL A 14 24.33 -26.71 -4.78
N LEU A 15 24.49 -26.83 -3.46
CA LEU A 15 25.07 -28.04 -2.86
C LEU A 15 24.16 -29.25 -3.04
N HIS A 16 22.84 -29.07 -2.92
CA HIS A 16 21.87 -30.14 -3.19
C HIS A 16 21.90 -30.59 -4.66
N GLN A 17 21.98 -29.65 -5.60
CA GLN A 17 22.13 -29.98 -7.04
C GLN A 17 23.42 -30.76 -7.34
N ARG A 18 24.49 -30.50 -6.58
CA ARG A 18 25.77 -31.24 -6.66
C ARG A 18 25.76 -32.58 -5.92
N GLY A 19 24.61 -33.00 -5.38
CA GLY A 19 24.47 -34.29 -4.69
C GLY A 19 24.97 -34.34 -3.25
N GLN A 20 25.27 -33.20 -2.62
CA GLN A 20 25.64 -33.17 -1.20
C GLN A 20 24.46 -33.54 -0.31
N SER A 21 24.73 -34.28 0.77
CA SER A 21 23.70 -34.64 1.75
C SER A 21 23.26 -33.42 2.57
N ALA A 22 22.01 -33.43 3.04
CA ALA A 22 21.46 -32.34 3.85
C ALA A 22 22.26 -32.13 5.16
N THR A 23 22.73 -33.21 5.78
CA THR A 23 23.56 -33.18 6.99
C THR A 23 24.91 -32.50 6.72
N ARG A 24 25.58 -32.82 5.61
CA ARG A 24 26.88 -32.20 5.28
C ARG A 24 26.72 -30.73 4.90
N THR A 25 25.70 -30.40 4.13
CA THR A 25 25.33 -29.00 3.83
C THR A 25 25.09 -28.19 5.10
N ALA A 26 24.41 -28.78 6.09
CA ALA A 26 24.15 -28.15 7.37
C ALA A 26 25.43 -27.86 8.17
N GLN A 27 26.36 -28.82 8.20
CA GLN A 27 27.68 -28.66 8.83
C GLN A 27 28.51 -27.55 8.15
N ILE A 28 28.57 -27.52 6.81
CA ILE A 28 29.29 -26.50 6.05
C ILE A 28 28.78 -25.09 6.36
N LEU A 29 27.46 -24.93 6.46
CA LEU A 29 26.80 -23.64 6.66
C LEU A 29 26.62 -23.25 8.13
N GLY A 30 26.96 -24.12 9.07
CA GLY A 30 26.75 -23.89 10.51
C GLY A 30 25.26 -23.79 10.90
N VAL A 31 24.39 -24.53 10.21
CA VAL A 31 22.93 -24.54 10.45
C VAL A 31 22.45 -25.94 10.84
N THR A 32 21.19 -26.07 11.22
CA THR A 32 20.60 -27.38 11.49
C THR A 32 20.20 -28.09 10.19
N GLU A 33 20.28 -29.42 10.18
CA GLU A 33 19.82 -30.22 9.04
C GLU A 33 18.34 -29.95 8.70
N GLY A 34 17.51 -29.75 9.72
CA GLY A 34 16.11 -29.38 9.55
C GLY A 34 15.92 -28.08 8.76
N ALA A 35 16.80 -27.09 8.93
CA ALA A 35 16.75 -25.85 8.15
C ALA A 35 17.05 -26.11 6.67
N VAL A 36 18.06 -26.94 6.37
CA VAL A 36 18.39 -27.33 4.99
C VAL A 36 17.21 -28.07 4.34
N ARG A 37 16.67 -29.09 5.00
CA ARG A 37 15.50 -29.85 4.49
C ARG A 37 14.28 -28.96 4.29
N TYR A 38 14.02 -28.03 5.22
CA TYR A 38 12.92 -27.06 5.10
C TYR A 38 13.06 -26.18 3.86
N HIS A 39 14.24 -25.61 3.61
CA HIS A 39 14.47 -24.75 2.45
C HIS A 39 14.41 -25.52 1.13
N LEU A 40 14.97 -26.73 1.06
CA LEU A 40 14.86 -27.59 -0.12
C LEU A 40 13.42 -27.98 -0.43
N ARG A 41 12.62 -28.35 0.59
CA ARG A 41 11.19 -28.61 0.42
C ARG A 41 10.46 -27.36 -0.07
N ARG A 42 10.72 -26.21 0.54
CA ARG A 42 10.07 -24.94 0.19
C ARG A 42 10.42 -24.45 -1.22
N ALA A 43 11.64 -24.72 -1.70
CA ALA A 43 12.05 -24.43 -3.07
C ALA A 43 11.29 -25.30 -4.09
N ARG A 44 11.07 -26.59 -3.77
CA ARG A 44 10.29 -27.51 -4.62
C ARG A 44 8.81 -27.14 -4.69
N ASP A 45 8.23 -26.77 -3.56
CA ASP A 45 6.78 -26.57 -3.49
C ASP A 45 6.30 -25.26 -4.16
N VAL A 46 7.21 -24.37 -4.60
CA VAL A 46 6.93 -22.98 -5.03
C VAL A 46 5.86 -22.34 -4.14
N ALA A 47 5.86 -22.70 -2.85
CA ALA A 47 4.69 -22.51 -2.03
C ALA A 47 4.60 -21.02 -1.69
N ARG A 48 3.52 -20.38 -2.17
CA ARG A 48 3.11 -19.07 -1.66
C ARG A 48 3.09 -19.14 -0.14
N ASP A 49 3.67 -18.13 0.50
CA ASP A 49 3.82 -18.12 1.96
C ASP A 49 2.44 -18.28 2.65
N GLY A 50 2.18 -19.47 3.19
CA GLY A 50 0.90 -19.83 3.84
C GLY A 50 0.61 -19.02 5.11
N ARG A 51 1.54 -18.18 5.55
CA ARG A 51 1.32 -17.22 6.64
C ARG A 51 0.41 -16.06 6.24
N ARG A 52 0.15 -15.87 4.93
CA ARG A 52 -0.81 -14.86 4.47
C ARG A 52 -2.22 -15.34 4.76
N LYS A 53 -2.82 -14.79 5.81
CA LYS A 53 -4.27 -14.92 6.06
C LYS A 53 -5.04 -14.27 4.89
N PRO A 54 -6.11 -14.92 4.39
CA PRO A 54 -6.95 -14.31 3.38
C PRO A 54 -7.57 -13.02 3.93
N ALA A 55 -7.72 -12.02 3.08
CA ALA A 55 -8.44 -10.80 3.42
C ALA A 55 -9.92 -11.14 3.61
N ARG A 56 -10.63 -10.38 4.45
CA ARG A 56 -12.06 -10.60 4.68
C ARG A 56 -12.89 -10.51 3.39
N ILE A 57 -12.49 -9.63 2.46
CA ILE A 57 -13.08 -9.53 1.12
C ILE A 57 -12.95 -10.86 0.35
N GLU A 58 -11.79 -11.53 0.45
CA GLU A 58 -11.54 -12.84 -0.19
C GLU A 58 -12.37 -13.94 0.49
N VAL A 59 -12.47 -13.92 1.82
CA VAL A 59 -13.30 -14.87 2.58
C VAL A 59 -14.78 -14.75 2.24
N LEU A 60 -15.26 -13.53 1.96
CA LEU A 60 -16.66 -13.26 1.63
C LEU A 60 -16.97 -13.35 0.12
N GLY A 61 -15.99 -13.66 -0.73
CA GLY A 61 -16.20 -13.76 -2.18
C GLY A 61 -16.53 -12.43 -2.86
N LEU A 62 -16.12 -11.30 -2.27
CA LEU A 62 -16.47 -9.96 -2.74
C LEU A 62 -15.46 -9.40 -3.77
N GLU A 63 -14.51 -10.19 -4.24
CA GLU A 63 -13.46 -9.73 -5.14
C GLU A 63 -14.01 -9.19 -6.47
N ALA A 64 -15.03 -9.86 -7.02
CA ALA A 64 -15.66 -9.44 -8.26
C ALA A 64 -16.39 -8.10 -8.10
N ALA A 65 -17.13 -7.92 -7.00
CA ALA A 65 -17.81 -6.66 -6.69
C ALA A 65 -16.81 -5.51 -6.50
N VAL A 66 -15.72 -5.75 -5.77
CA VAL A 66 -14.64 -4.78 -5.60
C VAL A 66 -14.00 -4.42 -6.93
N ALA A 67 -13.69 -5.41 -7.77
CA ALA A 67 -13.08 -5.16 -9.07
C ALA A 67 -14.00 -4.35 -9.99
N HIS A 68 -15.28 -4.74 -10.07
CA HIS A 68 -16.27 -4.05 -10.89
C HIS A 68 -16.42 -2.58 -10.46
N TRP A 69 -16.63 -2.34 -9.16
CA TRP A 69 -16.73 -0.99 -8.62
C TRP A 69 -15.45 -0.17 -8.88
N TRP A 70 -14.28 -0.78 -8.68
CA TRP A 70 -12.99 -0.11 -8.84
C TRP A 70 -12.75 0.34 -10.27
N HIS A 71 -13.04 -0.53 -11.25
CA HIS A 71 -12.89 -0.18 -12.67
C HIS A 71 -13.91 0.86 -13.11
N ALA A 72 -15.19 0.72 -12.72
CA ALA A 72 -16.22 1.71 -13.04
C ALA A 72 -15.86 3.12 -12.51
N GLU A 73 -15.36 3.21 -11.28
CA GLU A 73 -14.94 4.49 -10.70
C GLU A 73 -13.66 5.04 -11.36
N ALA A 74 -12.73 4.18 -11.76
CA ALA A 74 -11.51 4.60 -12.45
C ALA A 74 -11.82 5.19 -13.84
N GLU A 75 -12.74 4.56 -14.59
CA GLU A 75 -13.23 5.05 -15.88
C GLU A 75 -13.92 6.41 -15.72
N ARG A 76 -14.79 6.53 -14.71
CA ARG A 76 -15.49 7.80 -14.40
C ARG A 76 -14.53 8.95 -14.07
N LEU A 77 -13.38 8.64 -13.47
CA LEU A 77 -12.34 9.61 -13.11
C LEU A 77 -11.33 9.87 -14.24
N GLY A 78 -11.45 9.19 -15.39
CA GLY A 78 -10.58 9.38 -16.55
C GLY A 78 -9.14 8.90 -16.32
N GLY A 79 -8.88 8.00 -15.37
CA GLY A 79 -7.56 7.40 -15.12
C GLY A 79 -6.49 8.34 -14.53
N GLU A 80 -6.65 9.66 -14.58
CA GLU A 80 -5.75 10.63 -13.94
C GLU A 80 -5.74 10.50 -12.41
N ARG A 81 -6.85 10.01 -11.84
CA ARG A 81 -7.06 9.96 -10.40
C ARG A 81 -7.47 8.56 -9.95
N PRO A 82 -6.89 8.07 -8.84
CA PRO A 82 -7.29 6.79 -8.28
C PRO A 82 -8.69 6.88 -7.63
N PRO A 83 -9.49 5.80 -7.72
CA PRO A 83 -10.71 5.64 -6.92
C PRO A 83 -10.46 5.82 -5.42
N ARG A 84 -11.44 6.37 -4.71
CA ARG A 84 -11.34 6.55 -3.25
C ARG A 84 -11.75 5.27 -2.53
N VAL A 85 -10.80 4.72 -1.77
CA VAL A 85 -11.04 3.54 -0.92
C VAL A 85 -12.18 3.72 0.08
N GLN A 86 -12.42 4.94 0.55
CA GLN A 86 -13.54 5.21 1.47
C GLN A 86 -14.90 4.98 0.80
N GLN A 87 -15.08 5.43 -0.44
CA GLN A 87 -16.33 5.22 -1.17
C GLN A 87 -16.55 3.73 -1.49
N LEU A 88 -15.48 3.00 -1.81
CA LEU A 88 -15.54 1.54 -1.94
C LEU A 88 -16.00 0.88 -0.62
N HIS A 89 -15.47 1.33 0.53
CA HIS A 89 -15.88 0.78 1.82
C HIS A 89 -17.34 1.06 2.14
N GLU A 90 -17.83 2.27 1.83
CA GLU A 90 -19.23 2.65 1.98
C GLU A 90 -20.14 1.81 1.07
N PHE A 91 -19.77 1.62 -0.19
CA PHE A 91 -20.45 0.73 -1.14
C PHE A 91 -20.52 -0.71 -0.63
N LEU A 92 -19.39 -1.28 -0.18
CA LEU A 92 -19.35 -2.65 0.34
C LEU A 92 -20.23 -2.80 1.59
N ARG A 93 -20.31 -1.77 2.43
CA ARG A 93 -21.19 -1.77 3.61
C ARG A 93 -22.66 -1.74 3.21
N ALA A 94 -23.03 -0.88 2.27
CA ALA A 94 -24.41 -0.67 1.87
C ALA A 94 -24.96 -1.85 1.06
N GLU A 95 -24.22 -2.31 0.05
CA GLU A 95 -24.72 -3.28 -0.94
C GLU A 95 -24.40 -4.73 -0.59
N HIS A 96 -23.34 -4.97 0.20
CA HIS A 96 -22.83 -6.32 0.47
C HIS A 96 -22.76 -6.66 1.97
N GLY A 97 -23.28 -5.80 2.84
CA GLY A 97 -23.27 -6.04 4.29
C GLY A 97 -21.86 -6.18 4.88
N TYR A 98 -20.84 -5.62 4.24
CA TYR A 98 -19.45 -5.80 4.64
C TYR A 98 -19.17 -5.14 5.99
N ASP A 99 -18.84 -5.94 7.00
CA ASP A 99 -18.59 -5.50 8.38
C ASP A 99 -17.09 -5.28 8.68
N GLY A 100 -16.22 -5.43 7.68
CA GLY A 100 -14.79 -5.20 7.84
C GLY A 100 -14.41 -3.70 7.89
N SER A 101 -13.20 -3.43 8.38
CA SER A 101 -12.71 -2.04 8.48
C SER A 101 -12.28 -1.45 7.14
N SER A 102 -12.36 -0.12 7.02
CA SER A 102 -11.82 0.65 5.87
C SER A 102 -10.32 0.36 5.65
N LYS A 103 -9.55 0.12 6.72
CA LYS A 103 -8.13 -0.25 6.64
C LYS A 103 -7.93 -1.61 5.95
N SER A 104 -8.83 -2.58 6.19
CA SER A 104 -8.82 -3.88 5.51
C SER A 104 -9.06 -3.73 4.00
N VAL A 105 -10.07 -2.93 3.62
CA VAL A 105 -10.37 -2.62 2.21
C VAL A 105 -9.16 -1.96 1.55
N ARG A 106 -8.54 -0.97 2.20
CA ARG A 106 -7.32 -0.30 1.71
C ARG A 106 -6.17 -1.28 1.48
N LYS A 107 -5.96 -2.22 2.39
CA LYS A 107 -4.90 -3.23 2.28
C LYS A 107 -5.15 -4.14 1.09
N PHE A 108 -6.39 -4.62 0.93
CA PHE A 108 -6.80 -5.46 -0.20
C PHE A 108 -6.60 -4.74 -1.53
N VAL A 109 -7.15 -3.53 -1.65
CA VAL A 109 -7.02 -2.70 -2.86
C VAL A 109 -5.57 -2.47 -3.23
N ARG A 110 -4.71 -2.08 -2.27
CA ARG A 110 -3.28 -1.82 -2.54
C ARG A 110 -2.54 -3.06 -3.02
N ALA A 111 -2.91 -4.24 -2.51
CA ALA A 111 -2.32 -5.50 -2.94
C ALA A 111 -2.81 -5.90 -4.34
N ARG A 112 -4.05 -5.53 -4.72
CA ARG A 112 -4.69 -5.97 -5.97
C ARG A 112 -4.50 -5.01 -7.15
N PHE A 113 -4.53 -3.70 -6.89
CA PHE A 113 -4.52 -2.62 -7.89
C PHE A 113 -3.31 -1.68 -7.74
N GLY A 114 -2.42 -1.94 -6.78
CA GLY A 114 -1.23 -1.13 -6.52
C GLY A 114 -1.47 0.08 -5.62
N ARG A 115 -0.38 0.78 -5.29
CA ARG A 115 -0.45 2.04 -4.52
C ARG A 115 -0.69 3.20 -5.49
N PRO A 116 -1.69 4.06 -5.26
CA PRO A 116 -1.90 5.21 -6.12
C PRO A 116 -0.69 6.15 -6.16
N ARG A 117 -0.37 6.66 -7.36
CA ARG A 117 0.73 7.62 -7.57
C ARG A 117 0.44 8.99 -6.94
N LEU A 118 -0.81 9.43 -7.03
CA LEU A 118 -1.32 10.66 -6.41
C LEU A 118 -2.34 10.31 -5.33
N ARG A 119 -2.34 11.05 -4.21
CA ARG A 119 -3.40 10.88 -3.21
C ARG A 119 -4.72 11.44 -3.75
N PRO A 120 -5.86 10.78 -3.50
CA PRO A 120 -7.15 11.38 -3.84
C PRO A 120 -7.34 12.69 -3.07
N PHE A 121 -7.63 13.78 -3.78
CA PHE A 121 -8.01 15.06 -3.17
C PHE A 121 -9.51 15.32 -3.39
N ARG A 122 -10.10 16.10 -2.48
CA ARG A 122 -11.49 16.58 -2.56
C ARG A 122 -11.44 18.09 -2.73
N ARG A 123 -12.07 18.62 -3.78
CA ARG A 123 -12.41 20.05 -3.83
C ARG A 123 -13.49 20.29 -2.78
N ILE A 124 -13.20 21.20 -1.86
CA ILE A 124 -14.16 21.69 -0.88
C ILE A 124 -14.60 23.03 -1.44
N GLU A 125 -15.88 23.13 -1.82
CA GLU A 125 -16.46 24.41 -2.22
C GLU A 125 -16.67 25.22 -0.94
N THR A 126 -15.83 26.23 -0.76
CA THR A 126 -15.91 27.16 0.36
C THR A 126 -16.66 28.40 -0.12
N PRO A 127 -17.76 28.81 0.54
CA PRO A 127 -18.45 30.06 0.19
C PRO A 127 -17.47 31.26 0.19
N PRO A 128 -17.70 32.28 -0.65
CA PRO A 128 -16.93 33.52 -0.57
C PRO A 128 -16.86 34.05 0.87
N GLY A 129 -15.66 34.37 1.36
CA GLY A 129 -15.43 34.87 2.71
C GLY A 129 -15.34 33.82 3.83
N ALA A 130 -15.66 32.54 3.58
CA ALA A 130 -15.51 31.48 4.60
C ALA A 130 -14.05 31.00 4.75
N GLN A 131 -13.15 31.41 3.86
CA GLN A 131 -11.70 31.24 4.00
C GLN A 131 -11.03 32.53 3.53
N THR A 132 -10.08 33.02 4.33
CA THR A 132 -9.18 34.12 3.94
C THR A 132 -7.75 33.59 3.87
N GLN A 133 -6.98 34.10 2.92
CA GLN A 133 -5.54 33.89 2.87
C GLN A 133 -4.89 35.20 3.29
N SER A 134 -4.30 35.22 4.47
CA SER A 134 -3.46 36.32 4.92
C SER A 134 -2.02 35.97 4.57
N ASP A 135 -1.36 36.86 3.85
CA ASP A 135 0.08 36.78 3.60
C ASP A 135 0.77 37.99 4.24
N LEU A 136 2.02 37.83 4.63
CA LEU A 136 2.84 38.84 5.28
C LEU A 136 4.09 39.07 4.44
N GLY A 137 4.34 40.32 4.06
CA GLY A 137 5.52 40.72 3.32
C GLY A 137 6.20 41.94 3.95
N GLU A 138 7.53 41.94 3.95
CA GLU A 138 8.32 43.13 4.26
C GLU A 138 8.67 43.85 2.95
N PHE A 139 8.33 45.13 2.87
CA PHE A 139 8.56 45.95 1.70
C PHE A 139 9.34 47.21 2.10
N ARG A 140 10.56 47.35 1.58
CA ARG A 140 11.50 48.40 2.02
C ARG A 140 11.25 49.80 1.46
N ARG A 141 10.31 49.95 0.52
CA ARG A 141 10.02 51.20 -0.18
C ARG A 141 8.55 51.30 -0.55
N VAL A 142 7.67 51.10 0.43
CA VAL A 142 6.25 51.41 0.25
C VAL A 142 6.10 52.91 0.46
N ASP A 143 5.68 53.61 -0.59
CA ASP A 143 5.18 54.97 -0.44
C ASP A 143 3.79 54.87 0.18
N LEU A 144 3.67 55.31 1.43
CA LEU A 144 2.42 55.29 2.19
C LEU A 144 1.57 56.55 1.94
N GLY A 145 2.02 57.45 1.06
CA GLY A 145 1.44 58.78 0.87
C GLY A 145 1.77 59.72 2.04
N ASP A 146 1.13 60.89 2.06
CA ASP A 146 1.28 61.88 3.14
C ASP A 146 0.62 61.36 4.44
N PRO A 147 1.39 61.05 5.50
CA PRO A 147 0.83 60.55 6.75
C PRO A 147 0.00 61.61 7.50
N ALA A 148 0.11 62.90 7.15
CA ALA A 148 -0.66 63.97 7.78
C ALA A 148 -2.02 64.22 7.12
N GLY A 149 -2.28 63.66 5.92
CA GLY A 149 -3.46 63.97 5.11
C GLY A 149 -3.49 65.44 4.64
N PRO A 150 -4.42 65.82 3.75
CA PRO A 150 -4.50 67.19 3.26
C PRO A 150 -4.77 68.15 4.43
N THR A 151 -3.80 69.00 4.75
CA THR A 151 -4.01 70.12 5.66
C THR A 151 -4.84 71.16 4.92
N THR A 152 -6.03 71.46 5.45
CA THR A 152 -7.00 72.39 4.85
C THR A 152 -6.45 73.80 4.71
#